data_AF-A0A804KNI5-F1
#
_entry.id   AF-A0A804KNI5-F1
#
_cell.length_a   1.000
_cell.length_b   1.000
_cell.length_c   1.000
_cell.angle_alpha   90.00
_cell.angle_beta   90.00
_cell.angle_gamma   90.00
#
_symmetry.space_group_name_H-M   'P 1'
#
loop_
_entity.id
_entity.type
_entity.pdbx_description
1 polymer ?
#
loop_
_entity_poly.entity_id
_entity_poly.type
_entity_poly.pdbx_seq_one_letter_code
_entity_poly.pdbx_strand_id
1 'polypeptide(L)'
;MSTSQSPKVRDVELGSLHSDNTSDYGMEDFFKQVTGIEKMMEKISNHLKKLQEANENSKSATKASSMKKIRQQMEKDVDEVGKIAHMIKTKLQEIDRDNLANRKKPGCEKGTGVDRSRMALTAALKKKSKDRMNDFQNLRKTIQDENREVVERAVFTVTGTLPTDEMIDRLIATGNNEQIFQRQFKKWHVFQIIDIIEEIQERNDAVFMDMAVLVEAQEEILDNIESQVATAMNHVQSGNNELLTAKSLSKRSRKCMFIAIVILLAIAAVIVLSILKPWK
;
A
#
# COMPACT_ATOMS: atom_id res chain seq x y z
N MET A 1 -16.00 28.27 -68.06
CA MET A 1 -16.87 27.66 -67.03
C MET A 1 -16.12 26.52 -66.39
N SER A 2 -16.22 26.48 -65.07
CA SER A 2 -15.23 25.94 -64.14
C SER A 2 -15.19 24.41 -64.04
N THR A 3 -13.97 23.91 -63.81
CA THR A 3 -13.66 22.56 -63.33
C THR A 3 -14.17 22.37 -61.90
N SER A 4 -14.82 21.23 -61.62
CA SER A 4 -15.13 20.77 -60.26
C SER A 4 -14.68 19.31 -60.11
N GLN A 5 -13.58 19.12 -59.39
CA GLN A 5 -13.14 17.82 -58.89
C GLN A 5 -13.83 17.57 -57.54
N SER A 6 -14.51 16.44 -57.43
CA SER A 6 -15.08 15.95 -56.15
C SER A 6 -13.96 15.33 -55.29
N PRO A 7 -13.92 15.56 -53.96
CA PRO A 7 -12.85 15.08 -53.10
C PRO A 7 -13.02 13.58 -52.79
N LYS A 8 -11.93 12.85 -53.03
CA LYS A 8 -11.78 11.43 -52.70
C LYS A 8 -11.76 11.29 -51.17
N VAL A 9 -12.88 10.84 -50.60
CA VAL A 9 -12.98 10.43 -49.19
C VAL A 9 -11.94 9.33 -48.97
N ARG A 10 -10.97 9.59 -48.09
CA ARG A 10 -10.02 8.58 -47.63
C ARG A 10 -10.73 7.82 -46.52
N ASP A 11 -11.03 6.56 -46.76
CA ASP A 11 -11.46 5.63 -45.70
C ASP A 11 -10.30 5.46 -44.71
N VAL A 12 -10.48 5.96 -43.48
CA VAL A 12 -9.52 5.89 -42.37
C VAL A 12 -9.81 4.66 -41.48
N GLU A 13 -10.16 3.54 -42.10
CA GLU A 13 -10.51 2.31 -41.37
C GLU A 13 -9.70 1.08 -41.83
N LEU A 14 -8.40 1.26 -42.07
CA LEU A 14 -7.45 0.15 -42.10
C LEU A 14 -6.53 0.24 -40.90
N GLY A 15 -6.94 -0.40 -39.81
CA GLY A 15 -6.09 -0.67 -38.66
C GLY A 15 -4.85 -1.44 -39.13
N SER A 16 -3.69 -0.77 -39.07
CA SER A 16 -2.41 -1.43 -39.26
C SER A 16 -2.24 -2.46 -38.16
N LEU A 17 -2.34 -3.73 -38.53
CA LEU A 17 -1.93 -4.88 -37.73
C LEU A 17 -0.39 -4.86 -37.60
N HIS A 18 0.13 -3.93 -36.79
CA HIS A 18 1.44 -4.10 -36.21
C HIS A 18 1.30 -4.88 -34.91
N SER A 19 1.47 -6.19 -35.03
CA SER A 19 1.90 -7.03 -33.93
C SER A 19 3.35 -6.66 -33.61
N ASP A 20 3.51 -5.86 -32.57
CA ASP A 20 4.68 -5.87 -31.69
C ASP A 20 4.16 -5.53 -30.29
N ASN A 21 4.76 -6.14 -29.27
CA ASN A 21 4.36 -6.06 -27.85
C ASN A 21 4.53 -4.65 -27.21
N THR A 22 4.27 -3.57 -27.95
CA THR A 22 4.57 -2.17 -27.62
C THR A 22 3.32 -1.26 -27.60
N SER A 23 2.11 -1.80 -27.54
CA SER A 23 0.87 -1.01 -27.65
C SER A 23 0.36 -0.39 -26.33
N ASP A 24 0.95 -0.73 -25.19
CA ASP A 24 0.41 -0.32 -23.89
C ASP A 24 1.10 0.93 -23.30
N TYR A 25 1.99 1.58 -24.04
CA TYR A 25 2.66 2.84 -23.62
C TYR A 25 3.38 2.75 -22.24
N GLY A 26 3.65 1.54 -21.74
CA GLY A 26 4.21 1.28 -20.42
C GLY A 26 3.22 1.45 -19.25
N MET A 27 1.91 1.36 -19.51
CA MET A 27 0.88 1.49 -18.50
C MET A 27 0.75 0.25 -17.60
N GLU A 28 0.98 -0.95 -18.12
CA GLU A 28 0.88 -2.22 -17.39
C GLU A 28 1.89 -2.25 -16.25
N ASP A 29 3.15 -1.92 -16.54
CA ASP A 29 4.20 -1.87 -15.53
C ASP A 29 3.96 -0.75 -14.53
N PHE A 30 3.43 0.39 -14.99
CA PHE A 30 3.02 1.47 -14.09
C PHE A 30 1.90 1.04 -13.15
N PHE A 31 0.86 0.35 -13.66
CA PHE A 31 -0.21 -0.17 -12.81
C PHE A 31 0.28 -1.23 -11.83
N LYS A 32 1.23 -2.08 -12.23
CA LYS A 32 1.89 -3.01 -11.28
C LYS A 32 2.59 -2.25 -10.16
N GLN A 33 3.30 -1.15 -10.47
CA GLN A 33 3.94 -0.30 -9.46
C GLN A 33 2.90 0.35 -8.54
N VAL A 34 1.83 0.93 -9.11
CA VAL A 34 0.70 1.52 -8.37
C VAL A 34 0.11 0.52 -7.39
N THR A 35 -0.33 -0.65 -7.87
CA THR A 35 -0.91 -1.71 -7.02
C THR A 35 0.08 -2.22 -5.98
N GLY A 36 1.39 -2.25 -6.31
CA GLY A 36 2.44 -2.58 -5.35
C GLY A 36 2.48 -1.62 -4.16
N ILE A 37 2.41 -0.31 -4.43
CA ILE A 37 2.37 0.72 -3.39
C ILE A 37 1.06 0.65 -2.59
N GLU A 38 -0.07 0.41 -3.24
CA GLU A 38 -1.35 0.25 -2.53
C GLU A 38 -1.36 -0.91 -1.54
N LYS A 39 -0.79 -2.06 -1.92
CA LYS A 39 -0.63 -3.21 -1.02
C LYS A 39 0.29 -2.89 0.15
N MET A 40 1.33 -2.08 -0.06
CA MET A 40 2.19 -1.62 1.03
C MET A 40 1.43 -0.68 1.99
N MET A 41 0.60 0.22 1.48
CA MET A 41 -0.26 1.07 2.31
C MET A 41 -1.28 0.25 3.12
N GLU A 42 -1.85 -0.80 2.55
CA GLU A 42 -2.73 -1.73 3.28
C GLU A 42 -1.97 -2.45 4.41
N LYS A 43 -0.72 -2.83 4.19
CA LYS A 43 0.13 -3.39 5.26
C LYS A 43 0.37 -2.39 6.39
N ILE A 44 0.61 -1.12 6.08
CA ILE A 44 0.69 -0.06 7.10
C ILE A 44 -0.60 -0.04 7.92
N SER A 45 -1.77 0.04 7.28
CA SER A 45 -3.07 0.04 7.99
C SER A 45 -3.24 -1.19 8.90
N ASN A 46 -2.78 -2.36 8.47
CA ASN A 46 -2.82 -3.57 9.29
C ASN A 46 -1.90 -3.50 10.51
N HIS A 47 -0.70 -2.92 10.37
CA HIS A 47 0.20 -2.70 11.50
C HIS A 47 -0.34 -1.64 12.46
N LEU A 48 -0.96 -0.57 11.97
CA LEU A 48 -1.63 0.43 12.83
C LEU A 48 -2.73 -0.20 13.68
N LYS A 49 -3.55 -1.06 13.08
CA LYS A 49 -4.60 -1.77 13.81
C LYS A 49 -4.00 -2.68 14.90
N LYS A 50 -2.94 -3.42 14.60
CA LYS A 50 -2.26 -4.26 15.59
C LYS A 50 -1.62 -3.45 16.71
N LEU A 51 -1.03 -2.31 16.38
CA LEU A 51 -0.44 -1.39 17.35
C LEU A 51 -1.51 -0.84 18.31
N GLN A 52 -2.67 -0.46 17.78
CA GLN A 52 -3.83 -0.03 18.56
C GLN A 52 -4.34 -1.17 19.46
N GLU A 53 -4.53 -2.39 18.92
CA GLU A 53 -4.94 -3.55 19.70
C GLU A 53 -3.93 -3.90 20.81
N ALA A 54 -2.63 -3.82 20.52
CA ALA A 54 -1.58 -4.03 21.50
C ALA A 54 -1.62 -2.98 22.63
N ASN A 55 -1.84 -1.71 22.29
CA ASN A 55 -2.03 -0.65 23.29
C ASN A 55 -3.26 -0.92 24.17
N GLU A 56 -4.41 -1.27 23.61
CA GLU A 56 -5.60 -1.62 24.41
C GLU A 56 -5.37 -2.82 25.32
N ASN A 57 -4.69 -3.85 24.81
CA ASN A 57 -4.32 -5.02 25.59
C ASN A 57 -3.35 -4.66 26.74
N SER A 58 -2.49 -3.65 26.55
CA SER A 58 -1.58 -3.18 27.59
C SER A 58 -2.34 -2.62 28.80
N LYS A 59 -3.46 -1.91 28.57
CA LYS A 59 -4.27 -1.28 29.63
C LYS A 59 -4.83 -2.29 30.63
N SER A 60 -5.09 -3.53 30.20
CA SER A 60 -5.64 -4.61 31.04
C SER A 60 -4.60 -5.65 31.49
N ALA A 61 -3.38 -5.61 30.95
CA ALA A 61 -2.34 -6.57 31.26
C ALA A 61 -1.75 -6.34 32.67
N THR A 62 -1.90 -7.33 33.55
CA THR A 62 -1.39 -7.27 34.94
C THR A 62 -0.15 -8.12 35.19
N LYS A 63 0.22 -8.98 34.23
CA LYS A 63 1.39 -9.87 34.31
C LYS A 63 2.58 -9.26 33.56
N ALA A 64 3.75 -9.26 34.19
CA ALA A 64 4.97 -8.73 33.58
C ALA A 64 5.37 -9.43 32.27
N SER A 65 5.19 -10.75 32.20
CA SER A 65 5.46 -11.51 30.98
C SER A 65 4.50 -11.17 29.84
N SER A 66 3.23 -10.88 30.14
CA SER A 66 2.26 -10.42 29.15
C SER A 66 2.61 -9.02 28.64
N MET A 67 2.99 -8.11 29.54
CA MET A 67 3.40 -6.79 29.11
C MET A 67 4.64 -6.85 28.22
N LYS A 68 5.67 -7.61 28.60
CA LYS A 68 6.88 -7.73 27.80
C LYS A 68 6.58 -8.17 26.36
N LYS A 69 5.61 -9.09 26.18
CA LYS A 69 5.17 -9.53 24.85
C LYS A 69 4.43 -8.43 24.09
N ILE A 70 3.53 -7.70 24.76
CA ILE A 70 2.81 -6.57 24.17
C ILE A 70 3.80 -5.51 23.70
N ARG A 71 4.75 -5.17 24.56
CA ARG A 71 5.86 -4.25 24.28
C ARG A 71 6.63 -4.64 23.01
N GLN A 72 7.09 -5.88 22.95
CA GLN A 72 7.82 -6.41 21.78
C GLN A 72 6.97 -6.41 20.50
N GLN A 73 5.67 -6.64 20.61
CA GLN A 73 4.76 -6.58 19.47
C GLN A 73 4.59 -5.15 18.96
N MET A 74 4.43 -4.18 19.86
CA MET A 74 4.35 -2.76 19.50
C MET A 74 5.63 -2.29 18.80
N GLU A 75 6.80 -2.57 19.38
CA GLU A 75 8.11 -2.25 18.78
C GLU A 75 8.21 -2.79 17.35
N LYS A 76 7.87 -4.07 17.17
CA LYS A 76 7.87 -4.73 15.85
C LYS A 76 6.91 -4.07 14.86
N ASP A 77 5.68 -3.76 15.27
CA ASP A 77 4.69 -3.17 14.36
C ASP A 77 5.12 -1.76 13.92
N VAL A 78 5.70 -0.98 14.82
CA VAL A 78 6.23 0.35 14.48
C VAL A 78 7.44 0.26 13.55
N ASP A 79 8.38 -0.65 13.82
CA ASP A 79 9.54 -0.90 12.94
C ASP A 79 9.12 -1.30 11.51
N GLU A 80 8.11 -2.17 11.39
CA GLU A 80 7.59 -2.58 10.09
C GLU A 80 6.91 -1.42 9.36
N VAL A 81 6.17 -0.55 10.07
CA VAL A 81 5.61 0.68 9.47
C VAL A 81 6.73 1.55 8.91
N GLY A 82 7.83 1.77 9.65
CA GLY A 82 8.98 2.55 9.20
C GLY A 82 9.65 1.98 7.94
N LYS A 83 9.89 0.66 7.91
CA LYS A 83 10.46 -0.02 6.73
C LYS A 83 9.54 0.12 5.52
N ILE A 84 8.25 -0.13 5.69
CA ILE A 84 7.27 -0.05 4.59
C ILE A 84 7.15 1.40 4.09
N ALA A 85 7.17 2.39 4.99
CA ALA A 85 7.16 3.80 4.65
C ALA A 85 8.36 4.18 3.76
N HIS A 86 9.56 3.73 4.13
CA HIS A 86 10.76 3.96 3.34
C HIS A 86 10.68 3.29 1.94
N MET A 87 10.14 2.08 1.88
CA MET A 87 9.90 1.39 0.60
C MET A 87 8.88 2.13 -0.28
N ILE A 88 7.78 2.62 0.29
CA ILE A 88 6.79 3.42 -0.42
C ILE A 88 7.44 4.68 -0.98
N LYS A 89 8.19 5.43 -0.14
CA LYS A 89 8.91 6.63 -0.57
C LYS A 89 9.82 6.35 -1.78
N THR A 90 10.64 5.30 -1.67
CA THR A 90 11.57 4.90 -2.75
C THR A 90 10.81 4.57 -4.04
N LYS A 91 9.71 3.82 -3.95
CA LYS A 91 8.89 3.49 -5.12
C LYS A 91 8.15 4.69 -5.72
N LEU A 92 7.71 5.64 -4.91
CA LEU A 92 7.11 6.88 -5.42
C LEU A 92 8.13 7.71 -6.22
N GLN A 93 9.37 7.81 -5.73
CA GLN A 93 10.46 8.47 -6.46
C GLN A 93 10.84 7.72 -7.74
N GLU A 94 10.81 6.38 -7.72
CA GLU A 94 10.99 5.53 -8.90
C GLU A 94 9.90 5.82 -9.95
N ILE A 95 8.63 5.86 -9.54
CA ILE A 95 7.52 6.21 -10.43
C ILE A 95 7.68 7.62 -11.02
N ASP A 96 8.08 8.62 -10.23
CA ASP A 96 8.32 9.98 -10.74
C ASP A 96 9.39 9.98 -11.84
N ARG A 97 10.49 9.26 -11.61
CA ARG A 97 11.57 9.11 -12.61
C ARG A 97 11.09 8.38 -13.86
N ASP A 98 10.31 7.31 -13.69
CA ASP A 98 9.74 6.53 -14.79
C ASP A 98 8.75 7.35 -15.61
N ASN A 99 7.95 8.21 -14.97
CA ASN A 99 7.04 9.12 -15.66
C ASN A 99 7.81 10.11 -16.54
N LEU A 100 8.90 10.68 -16.03
CA LEU A 100 9.77 11.55 -16.82
C LEU A 100 10.45 10.82 -17.98
N ALA A 101 10.86 9.56 -17.78
CA ALA A 101 11.44 8.74 -18.84
C ALA A 101 10.39 8.36 -19.89
N ASN A 102 9.15 8.09 -19.49
CA ASN A 102 8.03 7.74 -20.37
C ASN A 102 7.75 8.84 -21.39
N ARG A 103 7.91 10.12 -21.01
CA ARG A 103 7.75 11.29 -21.90
C ARG A 103 8.65 11.30 -23.13
N LYS A 104 9.72 10.51 -23.16
CA LYS A 104 10.61 10.38 -24.32
C LYS A 104 10.08 9.43 -25.39
N LYS A 105 9.00 8.68 -25.10
CA LYS A 105 8.38 7.75 -26.04
C LYS A 105 7.34 8.48 -26.92
N PRO A 106 7.23 8.13 -28.21
CA PRO A 106 6.18 8.67 -29.08
C PRO A 106 4.78 8.38 -28.51
N GLY A 107 3.92 9.40 -28.43
CA GLY A 107 2.55 9.29 -27.90
C GLY A 107 2.43 9.35 -26.37
N CYS A 108 3.57 9.51 -25.66
CA CYS A 108 3.65 9.67 -24.21
C CYS A 108 4.15 11.05 -23.79
N GLU A 109 4.27 12.00 -24.72
CA GLU A 109 4.85 13.31 -24.49
C GLU A 109 4.11 14.07 -23.38
N LYS A 110 4.76 15.10 -22.83
CA LYS A 110 4.16 15.93 -21.78
C LYS A 110 2.79 16.45 -22.22
N GLY A 111 1.79 16.26 -21.36
CA GLY A 111 0.42 16.71 -21.61
C GLY A 111 -0.44 15.74 -22.45
N THR A 112 0.09 14.61 -22.91
CA THR A 112 -0.72 13.53 -23.50
C THR A 112 -1.67 12.92 -22.47
N GLY A 113 -2.68 12.17 -22.94
CA GLY A 113 -3.59 11.44 -22.04
C GLY A 113 -2.85 10.50 -21.09
N VAL A 114 -1.87 9.75 -21.62
CA VAL A 114 -1.03 8.83 -20.85
C VAL A 114 -0.21 9.58 -19.79
N ASP A 115 0.47 10.68 -20.16
CA ASP A 115 1.23 11.49 -19.21
C ASP A 115 0.34 12.06 -18.09
N ARG A 116 -0.81 12.64 -18.44
CA ARG A 116 -1.75 13.19 -17.45
C ARG A 116 -2.27 12.11 -16.51
N SER A 117 -2.67 10.95 -17.01
CA SER A 117 -3.15 9.83 -16.18
C SER A 117 -2.06 9.33 -15.22
N ARG A 118 -0.83 9.17 -15.70
CA ARG A 118 0.29 8.72 -14.85
C ARG A 118 0.62 9.74 -13.77
N MET A 119 0.68 11.03 -14.12
CA MET A 119 0.94 12.11 -13.17
C MET A 119 -0.17 12.20 -12.10
N ALA A 120 -1.44 12.17 -12.52
CA ALA A 120 -2.59 12.24 -11.62
C ALA A 120 -2.62 11.05 -10.64
N LEU A 121 -2.41 9.83 -11.13
CA LEU A 121 -2.36 8.63 -10.27
C LEU A 121 -1.17 8.65 -9.31
N THR A 122 0.00 9.13 -9.76
CA THR A 122 1.19 9.24 -8.91
C THR A 122 0.95 10.24 -7.78
N ALA A 123 0.38 11.40 -8.08
CA ALA A 123 0.06 12.42 -7.08
C ALA A 123 -1.03 11.93 -6.10
N ALA A 124 -2.05 11.20 -6.57
CA ALA A 124 -3.03 10.56 -5.69
C ALA A 124 -2.39 9.54 -4.74
N LEU A 125 -1.46 8.71 -5.23
CA LEU A 125 -0.71 7.77 -4.39
C LEU A 125 0.13 8.47 -3.34
N LYS A 126 0.78 9.58 -3.69
CA LYS A 126 1.56 10.39 -2.75
C LYS A 126 0.66 10.96 -1.64
N LYS A 127 -0.48 11.55 -1.99
CA LYS A 127 -1.47 12.05 -1.02
C LYS A 127 -1.95 10.93 -0.10
N LYS A 128 -2.39 9.79 -0.66
CA LYS A 128 -2.84 8.64 0.12
C LYS A 128 -1.75 8.08 1.05
N SER A 129 -0.49 8.12 0.61
CA SER A 129 0.67 7.71 1.43
C SER A 129 0.92 8.69 2.58
N LYS A 130 0.81 10.00 2.34
CA LYS A 130 0.89 11.04 3.38
C LYS A 130 -0.24 10.89 4.40
N ASP A 131 -1.47 10.68 3.94
CA ASP A 131 -2.63 10.49 4.81
C ASP A 131 -2.45 9.28 5.73
N ARG A 132 -2.00 8.13 5.18
CA ARG A 132 -1.66 6.94 5.97
C ARG A 132 -0.55 7.20 6.99
N MET A 133 0.33 8.14 6.70
CA MET A 133 1.38 8.53 7.63
C MET A 133 0.86 9.41 8.76
N ASN A 134 -0.03 10.34 8.43
CA ASN A 134 -0.72 11.14 9.44
C ASN A 134 -1.56 10.24 10.37
N ASP A 135 -2.22 9.20 9.84
CA ASP A 135 -2.93 8.20 10.65
C ASP A 135 -1.99 7.55 11.69
N PHE A 136 -0.77 7.17 11.27
CA PHE A 136 0.24 6.60 12.16
C PHE A 136 0.68 7.61 13.23
N GLN A 137 0.99 8.85 12.84
CA GLN A 137 1.41 9.91 13.75
C GLN A 137 0.33 10.24 14.79
N ASN A 138 -0.92 10.29 14.37
CA ASN A 138 -2.07 10.52 15.25
C ASN A 138 -2.23 9.37 16.25
N LEU A 139 -2.21 8.11 15.78
CA LEU A 139 -2.30 6.95 16.68
C LEU A 139 -1.16 6.95 17.69
N ARG A 140 0.07 7.24 17.25
CA ARG A 140 1.24 7.35 18.12
C ARG A 140 1.02 8.37 19.22
N LYS A 141 0.59 9.58 18.85
CA LYS A 141 0.28 10.65 19.79
C LYS A 141 -0.79 10.23 20.79
N THR A 142 -1.87 9.60 20.32
CA THR A 142 -2.92 9.07 21.20
C THR A 142 -2.36 8.08 22.21
N ILE A 143 -1.52 7.13 21.78
CA ILE A 143 -0.92 6.14 22.68
C ILE A 143 -0.01 6.83 23.71
N GLN A 144 0.78 7.82 23.31
CA GLN A 144 1.64 8.58 24.22
C GLN A 144 0.81 9.34 25.26
N ASP A 145 -0.19 10.09 24.81
CA ASP A 145 -1.07 10.90 25.66
C ASP A 145 -1.84 10.01 26.66
N GLU A 146 -2.37 8.87 26.22
CA GLU A 146 -3.06 7.90 27.08
C GLU A 146 -2.14 7.28 28.14
N ASN A 147 -0.92 6.88 27.75
CA ASN A 147 0.03 6.30 28.70
C ASN A 147 0.55 7.34 29.69
N ARG A 148 0.73 8.59 29.26
CA ARG A 148 1.05 9.72 30.13
C ARG A 148 -0.02 9.94 31.20
N GLU A 149 -1.29 9.89 30.81
CA GLU A 149 -2.40 10.01 31.76
C GLU A 149 -2.42 8.84 32.77
N VAL A 150 -2.08 7.62 32.34
CA VAL A 150 -1.95 6.48 33.24
C VAL A 150 -0.83 6.69 34.26
N VAL A 151 0.30 7.25 33.83
CA VAL A 151 1.44 7.62 34.68
C VAL A 151 1.06 8.72 35.67
N GLU A 152 0.34 9.75 35.23
CA GLU A 152 -0.10 10.84 36.09
C GLU A 152 -1.03 10.36 37.21
N ARG A 153 -2.08 9.60 36.85
CA ARG A 153 -3.02 9.02 37.84
C ARG A 153 -2.30 8.10 38.82
N ALA A 154 -1.32 7.36 38.31
CA ALA A 154 -0.45 6.50 39.10
C ALA A 154 0.30 7.31 40.18
N VAL A 155 1.06 8.33 39.78
CA VAL A 155 1.82 9.17 40.71
C VAL A 155 0.91 9.85 41.72
N PHE A 156 -0.22 10.41 41.29
CA PHE A 156 -1.20 11.04 42.18
C PHE A 156 -1.74 10.06 43.23
N THR A 157 -2.06 8.83 42.85
CA THR A 157 -2.60 7.81 43.78
C THR A 157 -1.59 7.45 44.88
N VAL A 158 -0.29 7.45 44.58
CA VAL A 158 0.76 7.09 45.54
C VAL A 158 1.22 8.27 46.38
N THR A 159 1.30 9.46 45.79
CA THR A 159 1.87 10.65 46.46
C THR A 159 0.81 11.56 47.06
N GLY A 160 -0.45 11.50 46.60
CA GLY A 160 -1.52 12.42 46.97
C GLY A 160 -1.38 13.82 46.36
N THR A 161 -0.36 14.06 45.54
CA THR A 161 -0.05 15.36 44.94
C THR A 161 -0.08 15.27 43.42
N LEU A 162 -0.65 16.29 42.77
CA LEU A 162 -0.66 16.36 41.31
C LEU A 162 0.79 16.55 40.80
N PRO A 163 1.34 15.62 40.01
CA PRO A 163 2.68 15.78 39.47
C PRO A 163 2.72 16.90 38.43
N THR A 164 3.84 17.61 38.33
CA THR A 164 4.07 18.58 37.24
C THR A 164 4.41 17.85 35.94
N ASP A 165 4.15 18.48 34.81
CA ASP A 165 4.50 17.93 33.49
C ASP A 165 5.98 17.53 33.40
N GLU A 166 6.87 18.38 33.90
CA GLU A 166 8.32 18.13 33.91
C GLU A 166 8.73 16.93 34.77
N MET A 167 7.97 16.65 35.84
CA MET A 167 8.16 15.45 36.66
C MET A 167 7.68 14.19 35.92
N ILE A 168 6.54 14.26 35.22
CA ILE A 168 6.03 13.15 34.40
C ILE A 168 7.03 12.81 33.30
N ASP A 169 7.52 13.82 32.58
CA ASP A 169 8.45 13.63 31.47
C ASP A 169 9.80 13.07 31.97
N ARG A 170 10.30 13.52 33.13
CA ARG A 170 11.44 12.88 33.80
C ARG A 170 11.15 11.43 34.17
N LEU A 171 9.97 11.12 34.71
CA LEU A 171 9.64 9.75 35.11
C LEU A 171 9.58 8.79 33.92
N ILE A 172 9.10 9.29 32.78
CA ILE A 172 9.13 8.59 31.49
C ILE A 172 10.59 8.39 31.06
N ALA A 173 11.34 9.48 30.85
CA ALA A 173 12.68 9.44 30.27
C ALA A 173 13.72 8.68 31.11
N THR A 174 13.63 8.76 32.44
CA THR A 174 14.65 8.15 33.32
C THR A 174 14.39 6.67 33.56
N GLY A 175 13.14 6.20 33.42
CA GLY A 175 12.70 4.83 33.73
C GLY A 175 12.98 4.33 35.16
N ASN A 176 13.67 5.12 35.98
CA ASN A 176 14.38 4.70 37.18
C ASN A 176 14.11 5.70 38.31
N ASN A 177 13.04 5.47 39.06
CA ASN A 177 12.84 6.03 40.40
C ASN A 177 12.48 4.91 41.38
N GLU A 178 13.25 3.83 41.29
CA GLU A 178 13.15 2.57 42.05
C GLU A 178 12.73 2.75 43.52
N GLN A 179 13.15 3.83 44.19
CA GLN A 179 12.88 4.04 45.63
C GLN A 179 11.46 4.52 45.98
N ILE A 180 10.77 5.28 45.12
CA ILE A 180 9.39 5.73 45.38
C ILE A 180 8.36 4.73 44.83
N PHE A 181 8.74 3.94 43.81
CA PHE A 181 7.80 3.22 42.95
C PHE A 181 7.79 1.69 43.11
N GLN A 182 8.81 1.10 43.75
CA GLN A 182 8.98 -0.36 43.79
C GLN A 182 7.89 -1.16 44.54
N ARG A 183 7.11 -0.55 45.44
CA ARG A 183 6.17 -1.30 46.29
C ARG A 183 4.71 -1.31 45.82
N GLN A 184 4.31 -0.44 44.87
CA GLN A 184 2.87 -0.25 44.55
C GLN A 184 2.53 -0.31 43.05
N PHE A 185 3.50 -0.31 42.13
CA PHE A 185 3.20 -0.23 40.69
C PHE A 185 3.17 -1.57 39.95
N LYS A 186 2.00 -2.24 39.96
CA LYS A 186 1.67 -3.25 38.93
C LYS A 186 1.69 -2.67 37.49
N LYS A 187 1.66 -1.33 37.34
CA LYS A 187 1.64 -0.60 36.06
C LYS A 187 2.99 -0.01 35.62
N TRP A 188 4.12 -0.35 36.26
CA TRP A 188 5.47 0.16 35.89
C TRP A 188 5.80 -0.07 34.40
N HIS A 189 5.25 -1.13 33.87
CA HIS A 189 5.24 -1.52 32.47
C HIS A 189 4.74 -0.48 31.46
N VAL A 190 3.88 0.46 31.87
CA VAL A 190 3.32 1.50 31.01
C VAL A 190 4.40 2.52 30.60
N PHE A 191 5.35 2.82 31.50
CA PHE A 191 6.47 3.72 31.21
C PHE A 191 7.31 3.24 30.02
N GLN A 192 7.59 1.93 29.96
CA GLN A 192 8.39 1.33 28.88
C GLN A 192 7.71 1.30 27.50
N ILE A 193 6.39 1.56 27.43
CA ILE A 193 5.66 1.67 26.16
C ILE A 193 5.92 3.05 25.53
N ILE A 194 6.04 4.09 26.35
CA ILE A 194 6.30 5.46 25.88
C ILE A 194 7.71 5.55 25.28
N ASP A 195 8.72 4.97 25.94
CA ASP A 195 10.11 4.96 25.44
C ASP A 195 10.24 4.33 24.05
N ILE A 196 9.48 3.27 23.76
CA ILE A 196 9.48 2.64 22.42
C ILE A 196 8.95 3.59 21.36
N ILE A 197 7.89 4.32 21.71
CA ILE A 197 7.24 5.21 20.77
C ILE A 197 8.14 6.39 20.43
N GLU A 198 8.91 6.88 21.41
CA GLU A 198 9.84 7.99 21.27
C GLU A 198 11.15 7.58 20.55
N GLU A 199 11.74 6.43 20.89
CA GLU A 199 12.96 5.94 20.21
C GLU A 199 12.71 5.64 18.72
N ILE A 200 11.50 5.21 18.37
CA ILE A 200 11.15 4.89 16.99
C ILE A 200 10.65 6.11 16.20
N GLN A 201 10.17 7.15 16.89
CA GLN A 201 9.90 8.46 16.30
C GLN A 201 11.16 9.01 15.64
N GLU A 202 12.28 9.04 16.37
CA GLU A 202 13.54 9.59 15.89
C GLU A 202 14.04 8.93 14.60
N ARG A 203 13.83 7.61 14.46
CA ARG A 203 14.27 6.87 13.28
C ARG A 203 13.43 7.12 12.03
N ASN A 204 12.15 7.44 12.19
CA ASN A 204 11.22 7.51 11.06
C ASN A 204 10.78 8.93 10.70
N ASP A 205 11.01 9.92 11.57
CA ASP A 205 10.62 11.32 11.35
C ASP A 205 11.17 11.90 10.04
N ALA A 206 12.39 11.54 9.65
CA ALA A 206 12.95 11.94 8.35
C ALA A 206 12.12 11.42 7.16
N VAL A 207 11.65 10.17 7.21
CA VAL A 207 10.82 9.58 6.13
C VAL A 207 9.46 10.27 6.05
N PHE A 208 8.90 10.64 7.21
CA PHE A 208 7.59 11.28 7.29
C PHE A 208 7.63 12.72 6.79
N MET A 209 8.66 13.47 7.18
CA MET A 209 8.89 14.82 6.67
C MET A 209 9.14 14.82 5.17
N ASP A 210 9.96 13.89 4.68
CA ASP A 210 10.22 13.76 3.24
C ASP A 210 8.96 13.39 2.44
N MET A 211 8.05 12.61 3.01
CA MET A 211 6.77 12.30 2.37
C MET A 211 5.89 13.53 2.26
N ALA A 212 5.90 14.42 3.26
CA ALA A 212 5.17 15.68 3.21
C ALA A 212 5.69 16.59 2.08
N VAL A 213 7.02 16.71 1.96
CA VAL A 213 7.69 17.46 0.90
C VAL A 213 7.36 16.90 -0.49
N LEU A 214 7.32 15.57 -0.64
CA LEU A 214 6.97 14.92 -1.92
C LEU A 214 5.55 15.26 -2.40
N VAL A 215 4.62 15.54 -1.48
CA VAL A 215 3.22 15.90 -1.78
C VAL A 215 3.08 17.39 -2.06
N GLU A 216 3.72 18.24 -1.26
CA GLU A 216 3.69 19.71 -1.40
C GLU A 216 4.29 20.15 -2.74
N ALA A 217 5.31 19.44 -3.23
CA ALA A 217 5.87 19.67 -4.56
C ALA A 217 4.89 19.39 -5.73
N GLN A 218 3.69 18.84 -5.48
CA GLN A 218 2.69 18.48 -6.51
C GLN A 218 1.32 19.17 -6.33
N GLU A 219 1.24 20.24 -5.52
CA GLU A 219 -0.02 20.97 -5.23
C GLU A 219 -0.79 21.43 -6.49
N GLU A 220 -0.10 21.86 -7.56
CA GLU A 220 -0.74 22.32 -8.79
C GLU A 220 -1.51 21.21 -9.55
N ILE A 221 -1.13 19.94 -9.37
CA ILE A 221 -1.78 18.80 -10.06
C ILE A 221 -2.97 18.29 -9.24
N LEU A 222 -2.98 18.51 -7.91
CA LEU A 222 -3.94 17.96 -6.96
C LEU A 222 -5.39 18.43 -7.18
N ASP A 223 -5.60 19.66 -7.63
CA ASP A 223 -6.95 20.19 -7.88
C ASP A 223 -7.65 19.53 -9.09
N ASN A 224 -6.88 19.04 -10.08
CA ASN A 224 -7.42 18.34 -11.25
C ASN A 224 -7.57 16.81 -11.05
N ILE A 225 -7.03 16.28 -9.93
CA ILE A 225 -6.97 14.84 -9.61
C ILE A 225 -8.32 14.31 -9.15
N GLU A 226 -9.07 15.08 -8.36
CA GLU A 226 -10.24 14.55 -7.65
C GLU A 226 -11.32 14.01 -8.60
N SER A 227 -11.46 14.65 -9.77
CA SER A 227 -12.40 14.23 -10.82
C SER A 227 -11.86 13.12 -11.74
N GLN A 228 -10.56 13.14 -12.08
CA GLN A 228 -9.97 12.19 -13.04
C GLN A 228 -9.56 10.85 -12.40
N VAL A 229 -9.18 10.86 -11.12
CA VAL A 229 -8.65 9.68 -10.41
C VAL A 229 -9.75 8.72 -9.96
N ALA A 230 -10.93 9.21 -9.58
CA ALA A 230 -12.06 8.32 -9.25
C ALA A 230 -12.39 7.37 -10.42
N THR A 231 -12.34 7.86 -11.66
CA THR A 231 -12.62 7.07 -12.86
C THR A 231 -11.45 6.15 -13.24
N ALA A 232 -10.21 6.63 -13.15
CA ALA A 232 -9.02 5.82 -13.48
C ALA A 232 -8.78 4.68 -12.47
N MET A 233 -9.00 4.91 -11.18
CA MET A 233 -8.82 3.88 -10.14
C MET A 233 -9.85 2.76 -10.26
N ASN A 234 -11.11 3.10 -10.58
CA ASN A 234 -12.14 2.09 -10.85
C ASN A 234 -11.77 1.19 -12.04
N HIS A 235 -11.12 1.74 -13.08
CA HIS A 235 -10.64 0.95 -14.22
C HIS A 235 -9.44 0.05 -13.90
N VAL A 236 -8.53 0.43 -12.98
CA VAL A 236 -7.41 -0.43 -12.56
C VAL A 236 -7.90 -1.61 -11.72
N GLN A 237 -8.86 -1.36 -10.82
CA GLN A 237 -9.42 -2.39 -9.96
C GLN A 237 -10.32 -3.37 -10.74
N SER A 238 -11.12 -2.88 -11.68
CA SER A 238 -11.94 -3.74 -12.56
C SER A 238 -11.09 -4.46 -13.61
N GLY A 239 -10.14 -3.75 -14.26
CA GLY A 239 -9.29 -4.30 -15.31
C GLY A 239 -8.37 -5.43 -14.83
N ASN A 240 -7.84 -5.34 -13.60
CA ASN A 240 -7.02 -6.42 -13.04
C ASN A 240 -7.84 -7.67 -12.69
N ASN A 241 -9.08 -7.51 -12.21
CA ASN A 241 -10.00 -8.63 -11.98
C ASN A 241 -10.38 -9.30 -13.30
N GLU A 242 -10.62 -8.53 -14.35
CA GLU A 242 -10.90 -9.04 -15.70
C GLU A 242 -9.70 -9.76 -16.30
N LEU A 243 -8.47 -9.25 -16.13
CA LEU A 243 -7.23 -9.90 -16.59
C LEU A 243 -6.92 -11.20 -15.85
N LEU A 244 -7.13 -11.25 -14.52
CA LEU A 244 -7.00 -12.49 -13.74
C LEU A 244 -8.09 -13.51 -14.12
N THR A 245 -9.31 -13.04 -14.36
CA THR A 245 -10.43 -13.86 -14.82
C THR A 245 -10.14 -14.40 -16.23
N ALA A 246 -9.65 -13.58 -17.17
CA ALA A 246 -9.25 -14.00 -18.51
C ALA A 246 -8.06 -15.00 -18.50
N LYS A 247 -7.09 -14.82 -17.59
CA LYS A 247 -5.97 -15.76 -17.44
C LYS A 247 -6.41 -17.11 -16.86
N SER A 248 -7.40 -17.12 -15.96
CA SER A 248 -7.97 -18.37 -15.43
C SER A 248 -8.88 -19.07 -16.46
N LEU A 249 -9.67 -18.31 -17.23
CA LEU A 249 -10.50 -18.82 -18.33
C LEU A 249 -9.65 -19.40 -19.47
N SER A 250 -8.56 -18.74 -19.87
CA SER A 250 -7.64 -19.26 -20.91
C SER A 250 -6.88 -20.52 -20.46
N LYS A 251 -6.53 -20.64 -19.16
CA LYS A 251 -5.98 -21.89 -18.59
C LYS A 251 -7.02 -23.02 -18.59
N ARG A 252 -8.30 -22.72 -18.36
CA ARG A 252 -9.39 -23.70 -18.36
C ARG A 252 -9.76 -24.16 -19.79
N SER A 253 -9.75 -23.25 -20.76
CA SER A 253 -9.98 -23.54 -22.18
C SER A 253 -8.93 -24.50 -22.76
N ARG A 254 -7.64 -24.29 -22.45
CA ARG A 254 -6.56 -25.20 -22.88
C ARG A 254 -6.71 -26.63 -22.34
N LYS A 255 -7.20 -26.78 -21.10
CA LYS A 255 -7.50 -28.10 -20.52
C LYS A 255 -8.69 -28.76 -21.21
N CYS A 256 -9.72 -27.98 -21.54
CA CYS A 256 -10.90 -28.48 -22.24
C CYS A 256 -10.57 -28.93 -23.67
N MET A 257 -9.78 -28.14 -24.40
CA MET A 257 -9.31 -28.48 -25.75
C MET A 257 -8.48 -29.77 -25.75
N PHE A 258 -7.59 -29.95 -24.78
CA PHE A 258 -6.79 -31.17 -24.66
C PHE A 258 -7.68 -32.41 -24.39
N ILE A 259 -8.68 -32.28 -23.52
CA ILE A 259 -9.65 -33.36 -23.24
C ILE A 259 -10.45 -33.70 -24.51
N ALA A 260 -10.91 -32.70 -25.27
CA ALA A 260 -11.65 -32.91 -26.52
C ALA A 260 -10.81 -33.66 -27.58
N ILE A 261 -9.52 -33.32 -27.71
CA ILE A 261 -8.59 -34.00 -28.64
C ILE A 261 -8.38 -35.47 -28.23
N VAL A 262 -8.20 -35.74 -26.92
CA VAL A 262 -8.02 -37.11 -26.41
C VAL A 262 -9.26 -37.98 -26.68
N ILE A 263 -10.46 -37.43 -26.49
CA ILE A 263 -11.72 -38.14 -26.79
C ILE A 263 -11.83 -38.44 -28.28
N LEU A 264 -11.48 -37.48 -29.15
CA LEU A 264 -11.53 -37.67 -30.60
C LEU A 264 -10.57 -38.77 -31.06
N LEU A 265 -9.35 -38.80 -30.51
CA LEU A 265 -8.37 -39.86 -30.79
C LEU A 265 -8.84 -41.23 -30.29
N ALA A 266 -9.50 -41.30 -29.14
CA ALA A 266 -10.06 -42.55 -28.63
C ALA A 266 -11.17 -43.11 -29.53
N ILE A 267 -12.07 -42.25 -30.04
CA ILE A 267 -13.11 -42.64 -30.99
C ILE A 267 -12.49 -43.15 -32.29
N ALA A 268 -11.48 -42.45 -32.83
CA ALA A 268 -10.77 -42.88 -34.03
C ALA A 268 -10.09 -44.26 -33.83
N ALA A 269 -9.47 -44.48 -32.67
CA ALA A 269 -8.86 -45.77 -32.34
C ALA A 269 -9.88 -46.92 -32.24
N VAL A 270 -11.06 -46.68 -31.67
CA VAL A 270 -12.15 -47.68 -31.62
C VAL A 270 -12.64 -48.04 -33.02
N ILE A 271 -12.79 -47.05 -33.91
CA ILE A 271 -13.20 -47.28 -35.30
C ILE A 271 -12.14 -48.13 -36.02
N VAL A 272 -10.86 -47.77 -35.88
CA VAL A 272 -9.74 -48.50 -36.49
C VAL A 272 -9.63 -49.92 -35.96
N LEU A 273 -9.77 -50.14 -34.65
CA LEU A 273 -9.77 -51.48 -34.04
C LEU A 273 -10.98 -52.32 -34.45
N SER A 274 -12.14 -51.70 -34.67
CA SER A 274 -13.36 -52.38 -35.15
C SER A 274 -13.23 -52.84 -36.60
N ILE A 275 -12.46 -52.11 -37.42
CA ILE A 275 -12.19 -52.47 -38.82
C ILE A 275 -11.03 -53.48 -38.92
N LEU A 276 -10.04 -53.39 -38.03
CA LEU A 276 -8.87 -54.29 -38.02
C LEU A 276 -9.08 -55.61 -37.27
N LYS A 277 -10.18 -55.77 -36.51
CA LYS A 277 -10.65 -57.08 -36.04
C LYS A 277 -11.88 -57.53 -36.84
N PRO A 278 -11.74 -57.98 -38.10
CA PRO A 278 -12.71 -58.91 -38.64
C PRO A 278 -12.59 -60.19 -37.81
N TRP A 279 -13.73 -60.64 -37.29
CA TRP A 279 -13.91 -61.83 -36.49
C TRP A 279 -12.93 -62.99 -36.81
N LYS A 280 -12.26 -63.47 -35.77
CA LYS A 280 -12.07 -64.91 -35.55
C LYS A 280 -12.79 -65.26 -34.28
#